data_AF-A0AAP0FW83-F1
#
_entry.id   AF-A0AAP0FW83-F1
#
_cell.length_a   1.000
_cell.length_b   1.000
_cell.length_c   1.000
_cell.angle_alpha   90.00
_cell.angle_beta   90.00
_cell.angle_gamma   90.00
#
_symmetry.space_group_name_H-M   'P 1'
#
loop_
_entity.id
_entity.type
_entity.pdbx_description
1 polymer ?
#
loop_
_entity_poly.entity_id
_entity_poly.type
_entity_poly.pdbx_seq_one_letter_code
_entity_poly.pdbx_strand_id
1 'polypeptide(L)'
;MSSQFEREEAINKKGWYAAIVVCWFLGNGSLISWNSMLTIVDYYTEKFPSYHPTRVLTLVYQPFAFITLAVLTYHEAKLNTRIRNICGYTLFFISSALVIVLDLATSGKGGVGPFLGICLISASFGIADALAQGGMVGDLALIRTEFIQSFLAGLAASGVLTSALRLITKAAFEHTDDGLRKGAMMFFAIASFLELLCVLLYAYVFPKLPIVKYYRSKAASEGSKTVSADLAAAGIQMENKPTAEEDPKNLELLTMKQLLMQNLDYALDLFLIYVLTLSIFPGFLSEDTGTHSLGSWYALVLIAMYNVLDLIGRYTPMIKWVHIESRRGLMIAIISRFLFVPAFYFTANYGGQGWMIFLTSLLGLTNGHLTVCVLTAAPRGYKGPEANALGNLLVLFLLGGIFSGVALDWLWLIGKGW
;
A
#
# COMPACT_ATOMS: atom_id res chain seq x y z
N MET A 1 -9.39 16.94 -34.92
CA MET A 1 -8.53 17.24 -33.76
C MET A 1 -9.23 18.06 -32.68
N SER A 2 -9.90 19.19 -32.95
CA SER A 2 -10.57 19.97 -31.88
C SER A 2 -11.74 19.22 -31.21
N SER A 3 -12.53 18.45 -31.95
CA SER A 3 -13.68 17.71 -31.38
C SER A 3 -13.30 16.52 -30.48
N GLN A 4 -12.10 15.94 -30.66
CA GLN A 4 -11.59 14.87 -29.82
C GLN A 4 -11.00 15.44 -28.53
N PHE A 5 -10.31 16.58 -28.63
CA PHE A 5 -9.77 17.34 -27.50
C PHE A 5 -10.88 17.91 -26.60
N GLU A 6 -11.92 18.51 -27.19
CA GLU A 6 -13.10 19.01 -26.46
C GLU A 6 -13.89 17.87 -25.79
N ARG A 7 -13.96 16.70 -26.43
CA ARG A 7 -14.60 15.50 -25.87
C ARG A 7 -13.78 14.91 -24.72
N GLU A 8 -12.46 14.87 -24.83
CA GLU A 8 -11.54 14.49 -23.74
C GLU A 8 -11.65 15.47 -22.56
N GLU A 9 -11.75 16.78 -22.80
CA GLU A 9 -11.85 17.79 -21.75
C GLU A 9 -13.21 17.75 -21.02
N ALA A 10 -14.30 17.53 -21.76
CA ALA A 10 -15.64 17.39 -21.19
C ALA A 10 -15.82 16.08 -20.39
N ILE A 11 -15.20 14.98 -20.85
CA ILE A 11 -15.16 13.70 -20.12
C ILE A 11 -14.24 13.83 -18.89
N ASN A 12 -13.13 14.54 -19.00
CA ASN A 12 -12.19 14.78 -17.90
C ASN A 12 -12.84 15.47 -16.69
N LYS A 13 -13.91 16.26 -16.87
CA LYS A 13 -14.63 16.91 -15.75
C LYS A 13 -15.72 16.02 -15.14
N LYS A 14 -16.30 15.09 -15.90
CA LYS A 14 -17.42 14.25 -15.43
C LYS A 14 -16.93 13.03 -14.64
N GLY A 15 -17.15 13.07 -13.33
CA GLY A 15 -16.81 11.96 -12.43
C GLY A 15 -15.36 11.96 -11.93
N TRP A 16 -14.58 13.01 -12.23
CA TRP A 16 -13.21 13.18 -11.74
C TRP A 16 -13.12 13.15 -10.22
N TYR A 17 -13.86 14.03 -9.54
CA TYR A 17 -13.85 14.12 -8.09
C TYR A 17 -14.34 12.82 -7.44
N ALA A 18 -15.36 12.19 -8.03
CA ALA A 18 -15.83 10.89 -7.58
C ALA A 18 -14.73 9.81 -7.71
N ALA A 19 -13.98 9.80 -8.83
CA ALA A 19 -12.87 8.89 -9.02
C ALA A 19 -11.75 9.10 -8.00
N ILE A 20 -11.38 10.36 -7.73
CA ILE A 20 -10.39 10.71 -6.69
C ILE A 20 -10.81 10.16 -5.33
N VAL A 21 -12.04 10.43 -4.89
CA VAL A 21 -12.57 9.98 -3.60
C VAL A 21 -12.63 8.45 -3.53
N VAL A 22 -13.12 7.79 -4.60
CA VAL A 22 -13.17 6.32 -4.65
C VAL A 22 -11.76 5.72 -4.59
N CYS A 23 -10.80 6.26 -5.35
CA CYS A 23 -9.41 5.79 -5.30
C CYS A 23 -8.81 5.94 -3.90
N TRP A 24 -9.13 7.02 -3.19
CA TRP A 24 -8.68 7.23 -1.82
C TRP A 24 -9.22 6.16 -0.86
N PHE A 25 -10.51 5.83 -0.93
CA PHE A 25 -11.09 4.75 -0.13
C PHE A 25 -10.50 3.38 -0.49
N LEU A 26 -10.33 3.08 -1.77
CA LEU A 26 -9.70 1.84 -2.24
C LEU A 26 -8.26 1.70 -1.74
N GLY A 27 -7.50 2.81 -1.74
CA GLY A 27 -6.17 2.86 -1.15
C GLY A 27 -6.19 2.58 0.35
N ASN A 28 -7.17 3.13 1.06
CA ASN A 28 -7.35 2.89 2.48
C ASN A 28 -7.60 1.42 2.81
N GLY A 29 -8.53 0.78 2.09
CA GLY A 29 -8.82 -0.65 2.22
C GLY A 29 -7.63 -1.55 1.87
N SER A 30 -6.70 -1.11 1.04
CA SER A 30 -5.55 -1.94 0.71
C SER A 30 -4.56 -2.15 1.87
N LEU A 31 -4.63 -1.35 2.96
CA LEU A 31 -3.72 -1.48 4.10
C LEU A 31 -4.38 -1.40 5.48
N ILE A 32 -5.64 -0.96 5.62
CA ILE A 32 -6.24 -0.77 6.94
C ILE A 32 -6.31 -2.05 7.77
N SER A 33 -6.58 -3.19 7.13
CA SER A 33 -6.62 -4.49 7.79
C SER A 33 -5.25 -4.90 8.34
N TRP A 34 -4.19 -4.74 7.54
CA TRP A 34 -2.82 -5.04 7.96
C TRP A 34 -2.32 -4.05 9.04
N ASN A 35 -2.54 -2.76 8.83
CA ASN A 35 -2.18 -1.73 9.81
C ASN A 35 -2.92 -1.92 11.13
N SER A 36 -4.18 -2.37 11.10
CA SER A 36 -4.92 -2.71 12.31
C SER A 36 -4.24 -3.84 13.07
N MET A 37 -3.87 -4.92 12.37
CA MET A 37 -3.15 -6.06 12.96
C MET A 37 -1.81 -5.65 13.59
N LEU A 38 -1.00 -4.83 12.92
CA LEU A 38 0.26 -4.35 13.47
C LEU A 38 0.08 -3.38 14.65
N THR A 39 -0.98 -2.59 14.65
CA THR A 39 -1.17 -1.52 15.64
C THR A 39 -1.60 -2.04 17.01
N ILE A 40 -2.33 -3.16 17.05
CA ILE A 40 -2.79 -3.81 18.30
C ILE A 40 -1.82 -4.90 18.78
N VAL A 41 -0.53 -4.79 18.48
CA VAL A 41 0.45 -5.82 18.77
C VAL A 41 0.60 -6.17 20.26
N ASP A 42 0.26 -5.23 21.14
CA ASP A 42 0.21 -5.44 22.58
C ASP A 42 -0.87 -6.46 22.98
N TYR A 43 -2.03 -6.44 22.31
CA TYR A 43 -3.06 -7.47 22.47
C TYR A 43 -2.50 -8.85 22.13
N TYR A 44 -1.83 -8.97 20.98
CA TYR A 44 -1.23 -10.25 20.58
C TYR A 44 -0.08 -10.67 21.49
N THR A 45 0.73 -9.73 21.98
CA THR A 45 1.85 -10.03 22.88
C THR A 45 1.36 -10.52 24.23
N GLU A 46 0.25 -9.98 24.75
CA GLU A 46 -0.40 -10.49 25.96
C GLU A 46 -0.92 -11.92 25.78
N LYS A 47 -1.55 -12.22 24.63
CA LYS A 47 -2.13 -13.55 24.36
C LYS A 47 -1.11 -14.60 23.92
N PHE A 48 -0.01 -14.19 23.30
CA PHE A 48 0.98 -15.06 22.68
C PHE A 48 2.42 -14.69 23.10
N PRO A 49 2.73 -14.64 24.41
CA PRO A 49 4.01 -14.12 24.90
C PRO A 49 5.22 -14.91 24.41
N SER A 50 5.07 -16.23 24.20
CA SER A 50 6.15 -17.12 23.75
C SER A 50 6.37 -17.17 22.23
N TYR A 51 5.59 -16.41 21.44
CA TYR A 51 5.56 -16.55 19.98
C TYR A 51 5.98 -15.30 19.20
N HIS A 52 6.39 -14.22 19.88
CA HIS A 52 6.87 -12.98 19.26
C HIS A 52 5.99 -12.47 18.08
N PRO A 53 4.69 -12.23 18.32
CA PRO A 53 3.72 -11.94 17.26
C PRO A 53 4.09 -10.75 16.37
N THR A 54 4.70 -9.69 16.93
CA THR A 54 5.18 -8.52 16.16
C THR A 54 6.01 -8.89 14.94
N ARG A 55 6.86 -9.92 15.09
CA ARG A 55 7.84 -10.30 14.08
C ARG A 55 7.33 -11.45 13.22
N VAL A 56 6.72 -12.46 13.84
CA VAL A 56 6.21 -13.63 13.12
C VAL A 56 5.11 -13.25 12.14
N LEU A 57 4.15 -12.39 12.53
CA LEU A 57 3.08 -11.99 11.63
C LEU A 57 3.61 -11.26 10.39
N THR A 58 4.60 -10.39 10.57
CA THR A 58 5.24 -9.70 9.44
C THR A 58 6.01 -10.67 8.54
N LEU A 59 6.73 -11.64 9.12
CA LEU A 59 7.43 -12.69 8.38
C LEU A 59 6.48 -13.66 7.64
N VAL A 60 5.24 -13.80 8.11
CA VAL A 60 4.22 -14.60 7.43
C VAL A 60 3.53 -13.79 6.33
N TYR A 61 3.15 -12.54 6.58
CA TYR A 61 2.52 -11.66 5.59
C TYR A 61 3.38 -11.47 4.34
N GLN A 62 4.65 -11.12 4.53
CA GLN A 62 5.47 -10.53 3.48
C GLN A 62 5.88 -11.49 2.35
N PRO A 63 6.27 -12.76 2.62
CA PRO A 63 6.56 -13.71 1.55
C PRO A 63 5.32 -14.02 0.71
N PHE A 64 4.14 -14.14 1.33
CA PHE A 64 2.90 -14.38 0.59
C PHE A 64 2.53 -13.19 -0.28
N ALA A 65 2.69 -11.96 0.21
CA ALA A 65 2.50 -10.76 -0.60
C ALA A 65 3.47 -10.70 -1.79
N PHE A 66 4.77 -10.85 -1.53
CA PHE A 66 5.80 -10.76 -2.56
C PHE A 66 5.70 -11.86 -3.63
N ILE A 67 5.59 -13.13 -3.21
CA ILE A 67 5.53 -14.28 -4.13
C ILE A 67 4.24 -14.21 -4.97
N THR A 68 3.10 -13.90 -4.33
CA THR A 68 1.83 -13.75 -5.06
C THR A 68 1.93 -12.65 -6.09
N LEU A 69 2.45 -11.47 -5.72
CA LEU A 69 2.60 -10.38 -6.66
C LEU A 69 3.60 -10.72 -7.79
N ALA A 70 4.70 -11.41 -7.50
CA ALA A 70 5.65 -11.83 -8.53
C ALA A 70 4.98 -12.73 -9.58
N VAL A 71 4.16 -13.69 -9.14
CA VAL A 71 3.39 -14.57 -10.04
C VAL A 71 2.36 -13.79 -10.85
N LEU A 72 1.65 -12.84 -10.22
CA LEU A 72 0.66 -12.01 -10.87
C LEU A 72 1.29 -11.07 -11.90
N THR A 73 2.42 -10.44 -11.57
CA THR A 73 3.17 -9.56 -12.47
C THR A 73 3.74 -10.33 -13.67
N TYR A 74 4.21 -11.56 -13.47
CA TYR A 74 4.68 -12.40 -14.59
C TYR A 74 3.56 -12.78 -15.57
N HIS A 75 2.34 -13.02 -15.07
CA HIS A 75 1.18 -13.40 -15.88
C HIS A 75 0.24 -12.24 -16.22
N GLU A 76 0.64 -11.00 -15.91
CA GLU A 76 -0.22 -9.81 -15.86
C GLU A 76 -1.10 -9.64 -17.10
N ALA A 77 -0.50 -9.75 -18.30
CA ALA A 77 -1.19 -9.53 -19.57
C ALA A 77 -2.37 -10.49 -19.84
N LYS A 78 -2.45 -11.62 -19.11
CA LYS A 78 -3.53 -12.62 -19.23
C LYS A 78 -4.57 -12.51 -18.10
N LEU A 79 -4.27 -11.75 -17.05
CA LEU A 79 -5.09 -11.70 -15.85
C LEU A 79 -6.16 -10.61 -15.97
N ASN A 80 -7.32 -10.91 -15.41
CA ASN A 80 -8.41 -9.96 -15.36
C ASN A 80 -8.28 -9.08 -14.11
N THR A 81 -8.06 -7.79 -14.30
CA THR A 81 -7.85 -6.82 -13.21
C THR A 81 -9.06 -6.75 -12.28
N ARG A 82 -10.28 -6.84 -12.84
CA ARG A 82 -11.52 -6.82 -12.05
C ARG A 82 -11.59 -7.95 -11.04
N ILE A 83 -11.35 -9.18 -11.51
CA ILE A 83 -11.42 -10.38 -10.66
C ILE A 83 -10.36 -10.26 -9.57
N ARG A 84 -9.15 -9.87 -9.94
CA ARG A 84 -8.03 -9.70 -9.01
C ARG A 84 -8.38 -8.73 -7.88
N ASN A 85 -8.86 -7.52 -8.20
CA ASN A 85 -9.18 -6.51 -7.20
C ASN A 85 -10.39 -6.88 -6.34
N ILE A 86 -11.46 -7.45 -6.93
CA ILE A 86 -12.62 -7.93 -6.15
C ILE A 86 -12.20 -9.05 -5.20
N CYS A 87 -11.41 -10.02 -5.67
CA CYS A 87 -10.88 -11.08 -4.82
C CYS A 87 -10.00 -10.53 -3.70
N GLY A 88 -9.12 -9.56 -3.99
CA GLY A 88 -8.27 -8.90 -2.99
C GLY A 88 -9.07 -8.24 -1.87
N TYR A 89 -9.97 -7.31 -2.20
CA TYR A 89 -10.80 -6.63 -1.18
C TYR A 89 -11.75 -7.58 -0.45
N THR A 90 -12.30 -8.59 -1.14
CA THR A 90 -13.14 -9.60 -0.50
C THR A 90 -12.34 -10.44 0.49
N LEU A 91 -11.10 -10.80 0.13
CA LEU A 91 -10.22 -11.55 1.01
C LEU A 91 -9.80 -10.72 2.23
N PHE A 92 -9.54 -9.42 2.07
CA PHE A 92 -9.34 -8.51 3.20
C PHE A 92 -10.57 -8.47 4.12
N PHE A 93 -11.77 -8.29 3.56
CA PHE A 93 -13.01 -8.28 4.34
C PHE A 93 -13.22 -9.57 5.13
N ILE A 94 -13.14 -10.72 4.46
CA ILE A 94 -13.33 -12.03 5.10
C ILE A 94 -12.25 -12.25 6.17
N SER A 95 -10.99 -11.96 5.86
CA SER A 95 -9.87 -12.17 6.79
C SER A 95 -10.00 -11.29 8.04
N SER A 96 -10.40 -10.02 7.89
CA SER A 96 -10.66 -9.11 9.02
C SER A 96 -11.85 -9.58 9.87
N ALA A 97 -12.92 -10.08 9.26
CA ALA A 97 -14.03 -10.67 10.00
C ALA A 97 -13.62 -11.97 10.72
N LEU A 98 -12.75 -12.78 10.11
CA LEU A 98 -12.23 -14.01 10.70
C LEU A 98 -11.37 -13.76 11.94
N VAL A 99 -10.69 -12.62 12.05
CA VAL A 99 -10.00 -12.27 13.31
C VAL A 99 -10.99 -12.16 14.46
N ILE A 100 -12.13 -11.49 14.23
CA ILE A 100 -13.19 -11.36 15.24
C ILE A 100 -13.80 -12.72 15.56
N VAL A 101 -14.10 -13.53 14.54
CA VAL A 101 -14.66 -14.88 14.72
C VAL A 101 -13.70 -15.76 15.51
N LEU A 102 -12.40 -15.72 15.20
CA LEU A 102 -11.38 -16.49 15.90
C LEU A 102 -11.27 -16.07 17.37
N ASP A 103 -11.28 -14.76 17.64
CA ASP A 103 -11.29 -14.23 18.99
C ASP A 103 -12.51 -14.72 19.79
N LEU A 104 -13.71 -14.62 19.20
CA LEU A 104 -14.95 -15.06 19.83
C LEU A 104 -14.96 -16.59 20.06
N ALA A 105 -14.57 -17.37 19.06
CA ALA A 105 -14.55 -18.83 19.12
C ALA A 105 -13.56 -19.36 20.17
N THR A 106 -12.45 -18.64 20.38
CA THR A 106 -11.42 -18.99 21.37
C THR A 106 -11.67 -18.32 22.72
N SER A 107 -12.71 -17.49 22.83
CA SER A 107 -12.97 -16.64 23.99
C SER A 107 -11.78 -15.74 24.37
N GLY A 108 -10.98 -15.32 23.38
CA GLY A 108 -9.74 -14.55 23.57
C GLY A 108 -8.63 -15.33 24.27
N LYS A 109 -8.72 -16.66 24.35
CA LYS A 109 -7.66 -17.49 24.94
C LYS A 109 -6.48 -17.58 23.99
N GLY A 110 -5.27 -17.46 24.54
CA GLY A 110 -4.03 -17.70 23.83
C GLY A 110 -3.78 -19.18 23.52
N GLY A 111 -2.59 -19.48 23.01
CA GLY A 111 -2.11 -20.83 22.72
C GLY A 111 -1.78 -21.07 21.25
N VAL A 112 -1.25 -22.25 20.95
CA VAL A 112 -0.74 -22.61 19.62
C VAL A 112 -1.85 -22.53 18.55
N GLY A 113 -3.04 -23.07 18.82
CA GLY A 113 -4.14 -23.10 17.86
C GLY A 113 -4.60 -21.70 17.42
N PRO A 114 -5.00 -20.81 18.34
CA PRO A 114 -5.36 -19.44 18.01
C PRO A 114 -4.22 -18.67 17.33
N PHE A 115 -2.97 -18.89 17.75
CA PHE A 115 -1.81 -18.25 17.13
C PHE A 115 -1.62 -18.68 15.66
N LEU A 116 -1.72 -19.98 15.37
CA LEU A 116 -1.70 -20.50 13.99
C LEU A 116 -2.84 -19.92 13.16
N GLY A 117 -4.03 -19.77 13.75
CA GLY A 117 -5.16 -19.10 13.10
C GLY A 117 -4.84 -17.66 12.69
N ILE A 118 -4.26 -16.86 13.60
CA ILE A 118 -3.84 -15.49 13.29
C ILE A 118 -2.73 -15.47 12.22
N CYS A 119 -1.79 -16.42 12.23
CA CYS A 119 -0.76 -16.52 11.19
C CYS A 119 -1.38 -16.82 9.81
N LEU A 120 -2.37 -17.72 9.72
CA LEU A 120 -3.07 -18.01 8.46
C LEU A 120 -3.85 -16.80 7.94
N ILE A 121 -4.48 -16.03 8.83
CA ILE A 121 -5.14 -14.77 8.48
C ILE A 121 -4.10 -13.76 7.98
N SER A 122 -2.95 -13.64 8.64
CA SER A 122 -1.86 -12.76 8.21
C SER A 122 -1.32 -13.12 6.83
N ALA A 123 -1.13 -14.42 6.52
CA ALA A 123 -0.79 -14.88 5.17
C ALA A 123 -1.87 -14.49 4.16
N SER A 124 -3.15 -14.59 4.56
CA SER A 124 -4.29 -14.23 3.71
C SER A 124 -4.34 -12.73 3.42
N PHE A 125 -3.98 -11.88 4.38
CA PHE A 125 -3.78 -10.44 4.14
C PHE A 125 -2.65 -10.18 3.15
N GLY A 126 -1.54 -10.92 3.20
CA GLY A 126 -0.46 -10.79 2.22
C GLY A 126 -0.93 -11.09 0.79
N ILE A 127 -1.69 -12.17 0.62
CA ILE A 127 -2.31 -12.52 -0.68
C ILE A 127 -3.29 -11.41 -1.13
N ALA A 128 -4.13 -10.92 -0.20
CA ALA A 128 -5.11 -9.87 -0.48
C ALA A 128 -4.44 -8.56 -0.94
N ASP A 129 -3.33 -8.18 -0.30
CA ASP A 129 -2.52 -7.00 -0.65
C ASP A 129 -1.94 -7.13 -2.06
N ALA A 130 -1.30 -8.26 -2.36
CA ALA A 130 -0.75 -8.53 -3.69
C ALA A 130 -1.82 -8.45 -4.81
N LEU A 131 -3.03 -8.95 -4.52
CA LEU A 131 -4.17 -8.87 -5.43
C LEU A 131 -4.62 -7.41 -5.60
N ALA A 132 -4.95 -6.71 -4.51
CA ALA A 132 -5.55 -5.38 -4.55
C ALA A 132 -4.54 -4.28 -4.92
N GLN A 133 -3.42 -4.17 -4.19
CA GLN A 133 -2.47 -3.06 -4.37
C GLN A 133 -1.83 -3.08 -5.75
N GLY A 134 -1.28 -4.22 -6.18
CA GLY A 134 -0.68 -4.32 -7.51
C GLY A 134 -1.72 -4.17 -8.64
N GLY A 135 -2.93 -4.69 -8.46
CA GLY A 135 -4.00 -4.60 -9.45
C GLY A 135 -4.51 -3.17 -9.61
N MET A 136 -4.70 -2.45 -8.50
CA MET A 136 -5.10 -1.05 -8.49
C MET A 136 -4.01 -0.14 -9.04
N VAL A 137 -2.75 -0.26 -8.61
CA VAL A 137 -1.69 0.64 -9.11
C VAL A 137 -1.50 0.48 -10.61
N GLY A 138 -1.55 -0.74 -11.14
CA GLY A 138 -1.55 -0.98 -12.59
C GLY A 138 -2.76 -0.36 -13.31
N ASP A 139 -3.97 -0.60 -12.81
CA ASP A 139 -5.20 -0.04 -13.38
C ASP A 139 -5.28 1.48 -13.29
N LEU A 140 -4.66 2.10 -12.29
CA LEU A 140 -4.62 3.55 -12.17
C LEU A 140 -3.52 4.16 -13.04
N ALA A 141 -2.43 3.43 -13.28
CA ALA A 141 -1.33 3.83 -14.16
C ALA A 141 -1.78 4.02 -15.62
N LEU A 142 -2.72 3.18 -16.11
CA LEU A 142 -3.28 3.34 -17.45
C LEU A 142 -4.31 4.49 -17.56
N ILE A 143 -4.83 4.99 -16.44
CA ILE A 143 -5.84 6.04 -16.42
C ILE A 143 -5.17 7.42 -16.28
N ARG A 144 -4.75 7.77 -15.06
CA ARG A 144 -4.26 9.09 -14.69
C ARG A 144 -3.40 8.99 -13.44
N THR A 145 -2.25 9.64 -13.44
CA THR A 145 -1.30 9.60 -12.31
C THR A 145 -1.86 10.27 -11.05
N GLU A 146 -2.80 11.20 -11.18
CA GLU A 146 -3.50 11.82 -10.04
C GLU A 146 -4.34 10.81 -9.27
N PHE A 147 -4.86 9.77 -9.93
CA PHE A 147 -5.60 8.71 -9.26
C PHE A 147 -4.67 7.76 -8.50
N ILE A 148 -3.49 7.47 -9.04
CA ILE A 148 -2.41 6.78 -8.30
C ILE A 148 -2.07 7.56 -7.04
N GLN A 149 -1.87 8.88 -7.15
CA GLN A 149 -1.58 9.71 -5.98
C GLN A 149 -2.71 9.65 -4.93
N SER A 150 -3.97 9.74 -5.34
CA SER A 150 -5.11 9.65 -4.41
C SER A 150 -5.18 8.29 -3.71
N PHE A 151 -4.95 7.21 -4.46
CA PHE A 151 -4.87 5.84 -3.93
C PHE A 151 -3.72 5.70 -2.92
N LEU A 152 -2.53 6.21 -3.25
CA LEU A 152 -1.38 6.22 -2.35
C LEU A 152 -1.63 7.05 -1.09
N ALA A 153 -2.33 8.19 -1.19
CA ALA A 153 -2.73 8.95 -0.03
C ALA A 153 -3.73 8.17 0.84
N GLY A 154 -4.66 7.43 0.24
CA GLY A 154 -5.55 6.50 0.93
C GLY A 154 -4.80 5.43 1.72
N LEU A 155 -3.78 4.83 1.11
CA LEU A 155 -2.87 3.86 1.74
C LEU A 155 -2.24 4.44 3.02
N ALA A 156 -1.66 5.64 2.97
CA ALA A 156 -1.09 6.29 4.16
C ALA A 156 -2.14 6.70 5.19
N ALA A 157 -3.31 7.15 4.74
CA ALA A 157 -4.39 7.52 5.64
C ALA A 157 -4.85 6.33 6.50
N SER A 158 -4.72 5.10 6.02
CA SER A 158 -5.00 3.91 6.83
C SER A 158 -4.09 3.81 8.06
N GLY A 159 -2.81 4.19 7.94
CA GLY A 159 -1.87 4.27 9.05
C GLY A 159 -2.23 5.37 10.05
N VAL A 160 -2.66 6.53 9.56
CA VAL A 160 -3.15 7.63 10.42
C VAL A 160 -4.42 7.22 11.17
N LEU A 161 -5.39 6.61 10.48
CA LEU A 161 -6.64 6.16 11.09
C LEU A 161 -6.38 5.12 12.19
N THR A 162 -5.56 4.10 11.91
CA THR A 162 -5.22 3.06 12.89
C THR A 162 -4.43 3.64 14.07
N SER A 163 -3.50 4.57 13.82
CA SER A 163 -2.78 5.28 14.88
C SER A 163 -3.70 6.11 15.76
N ALA A 164 -4.64 6.86 15.17
CA ALA A 164 -5.63 7.64 15.90
C ALA A 164 -6.56 6.73 16.72
N LEU A 165 -7.08 5.66 16.10
CA LEU A 165 -7.88 4.65 16.80
C LEU A 165 -7.10 4.05 17.97
N ARG A 166 -5.79 3.87 17.85
CA ARG A 166 -4.96 3.28 18.90
C ARG A 166 -4.77 4.22 20.07
N LEU A 167 -4.51 5.49 19.81
CA LEU A 167 -4.40 6.51 20.84
C LEU A 167 -5.73 6.66 21.59
N ILE A 168 -6.86 6.67 20.85
CA ILE A 168 -8.20 6.75 21.43
C ILE A 168 -8.52 5.51 22.26
N THR A 169 -8.33 4.29 21.72
CA THR A 169 -8.62 3.05 22.43
C THR A 169 -7.76 2.86 23.65
N LYS A 170 -6.48 3.21 23.58
CA LYS A 170 -5.61 3.20 24.75
C LYS A 170 -6.17 4.14 25.81
N ALA A 171 -6.43 5.40 25.48
CA ALA A 171 -6.98 6.38 26.43
C ALA A 171 -8.37 5.97 26.99
N ALA A 172 -9.22 5.36 26.17
CA ALA A 172 -10.59 5.00 26.54
C ALA A 172 -10.68 3.70 27.35
N PHE A 173 -9.79 2.73 27.09
CA PHE A 173 -9.89 1.37 27.65
C PHE A 173 -8.75 1.01 28.63
N GLU A 174 -7.80 1.90 28.92
CA GLU A 174 -6.67 1.64 29.83
C GLU A 174 -7.09 1.15 31.22
N HIS A 175 -8.26 1.57 31.70
CA HIS A 175 -8.80 1.19 33.02
C HIS A 175 -9.97 0.20 32.96
N THR A 176 -10.22 -0.42 31.81
CA THR A 176 -11.34 -1.35 31.62
C THR A 176 -10.85 -2.79 31.57
N ASP A 177 -11.56 -3.70 32.24
CA ASP A 177 -11.33 -5.15 32.08
C ASP A 177 -11.45 -5.57 30.61
N ASP A 178 -10.50 -6.36 30.13
CA ASP A 178 -10.36 -6.77 28.73
C ASP A 178 -10.27 -5.59 27.73
N GLY A 179 -9.72 -4.45 28.17
CA GLY A 179 -9.60 -3.24 27.35
C GLY A 179 -8.90 -3.47 26.01
N LEU A 180 -7.80 -4.25 26.00
CA LEU A 180 -7.07 -4.59 24.77
C LEU A 180 -7.89 -5.43 23.80
N ARG A 181 -8.65 -6.40 24.31
CA ARG A 181 -9.53 -7.24 23.50
C ARG A 181 -10.68 -6.44 22.91
N LYS A 182 -11.32 -5.56 23.70
CA LYS A 182 -12.37 -4.64 23.22
C LYS A 182 -11.84 -3.70 22.14
N GLY A 183 -10.64 -3.15 22.34
CA GLY A 183 -9.93 -2.38 21.34
C GLY A 183 -9.70 -3.17 20.05
N ALA A 184 -9.14 -4.38 20.16
CA ALA A 184 -8.89 -5.26 19.02
C ALA A 184 -10.16 -5.57 18.21
N MET A 185 -11.25 -5.94 18.88
CA MET A 185 -12.54 -6.21 18.22
C MET A 185 -13.07 -4.97 17.50
N MET A 186 -12.97 -3.78 18.12
CA MET A 186 -13.39 -2.53 17.49
C MET A 186 -12.57 -2.20 16.25
N PHE A 187 -11.25 -2.39 16.30
CA PHE A 187 -10.34 -2.20 15.17
C PHE A 187 -10.75 -3.04 13.96
N PHE A 188 -10.90 -4.35 14.17
CA PHE A 188 -11.25 -5.25 13.07
C PHE A 188 -12.70 -5.10 12.60
N ALA A 189 -13.62 -4.63 13.44
CA ALA A 189 -14.97 -4.29 13.01
C ALA A 189 -14.96 -3.08 12.06
N ILE A 190 -14.21 -2.02 12.41
CA ILE A 190 -14.04 -0.85 11.55
C ILE A 190 -13.32 -1.22 10.25
N ALA A 191 -12.23 -1.99 10.34
CA ALA A 191 -11.52 -2.48 9.16
C ALA A 191 -12.45 -3.28 8.26
N SER A 192 -13.16 -4.29 8.78
CA SER A 192 -14.10 -5.12 8.01
C SER A 192 -15.19 -4.28 7.31
N PHE A 193 -15.74 -3.26 7.99
CA PHE A 193 -16.71 -2.37 7.38
C PHE A 193 -16.11 -1.57 6.21
N LEU A 194 -14.91 -1.02 6.37
CA LEU A 194 -14.22 -0.26 5.32
C LEU A 194 -13.79 -1.15 4.15
N GLU A 195 -13.38 -2.39 4.41
CA GLU A 195 -13.08 -3.36 3.34
C GLU A 195 -14.34 -3.74 2.55
N LEU A 196 -15.46 -3.98 3.23
CA LEU A 196 -16.73 -4.23 2.56
C LEU A 196 -17.14 -3.03 1.69
N LEU A 197 -16.95 -1.81 2.19
CA LEU A 197 -17.15 -0.60 1.40
C LEU A 197 -16.23 -0.59 0.17
N CYS A 198 -14.96 -0.98 0.28
CA CYS A 198 -14.05 -1.08 -0.85
C CYS A 198 -14.51 -2.10 -1.90
N VAL A 199 -15.01 -3.28 -1.47
CA VAL A 199 -15.63 -4.26 -2.37
C VAL A 199 -16.79 -3.64 -3.14
N LEU A 200 -17.71 -2.95 -2.45
CA LEU A 200 -18.88 -2.34 -3.07
C LEU A 200 -18.49 -1.19 -4.02
N LEU A 201 -17.56 -0.33 -3.60
CA LEU A 201 -17.06 0.78 -4.41
C LEU A 201 -16.39 0.28 -5.69
N TYR A 202 -15.51 -0.72 -5.59
CA TYR A 202 -14.83 -1.27 -6.74
C TYR A 202 -15.77 -2.06 -7.67
N ALA A 203 -16.70 -2.85 -7.11
CA ALA A 203 -17.60 -3.66 -7.92
C ALA A 203 -18.64 -2.82 -8.68
N TYR A 204 -19.21 -1.79 -8.04
CA TYR A 204 -20.40 -1.11 -8.54
C TYR A 204 -20.22 0.35 -8.93
N VAL A 205 -19.28 1.08 -8.31
CA VAL A 205 -19.11 2.53 -8.51
C VAL A 205 -17.97 2.80 -9.48
N PHE A 206 -16.75 2.35 -9.15
CA PHE A 206 -15.52 2.65 -9.88
C PHE A 206 -15.60 2.36 -11.40
N PRO A 207 -16.09 1.18 -11.86
CA PRO A 207 -16.16 0.84 -13.28
C PRO A 207 -17.18 1.68 -14.05
N LYS A 208 -18.15 2.28 -13.35
CA LYS A 208 -19.22 3.07 -13.95
C LYS A 208 -18.85 4.54 -14.13
N LEU A 209 -17.71 4.99 -13.58
CA LEU A 209 -17.28 6.37 -13.71
C LEU A 209 -16.88 6.70 -15.16
N PRO A 210 -17.35 7.82 -15.76
CA PRO A 210 -17.10 8.13 -17.16
C PRO A 210 -15.62 8.17 -17.55
N ILE A 211 -14.77 8.76 -16.71
CA ILE A 211 -13.33 8.80 -16.95
C ILE A 211 -12.69 7.40 -16.91
N VAL A 212 -13.11 6.54 -15.99
CA VAL A 212 -12.61 5.16 -15.89
C VAL A 212 -13.01 4.37 -17.13
N LYS A 213 -14.28 4.49 -17.58
CA LYS A 213 -14.73 3.87 -18.83
C LYS A 213 -13.90 4.32 -20.03
N TYR A 214 -13.64 5.62 -20.14
CA TYR A 214 -12.88 6.18 -21.25
C TYR A 214 -11.48 5.57 -21.37
N TYR A 215 -10.68 5.61 -20.31
CA TYR A 215 -9.31 5.11 -20.33
C TYR A 215 -9.25 3.59 -20.45
N ARG A 216 -10.19 2.84 -19.85
CA ARG A 216 -10.27 1.39 -20.04
C ARG A 216 -10.65 1.02 -21.49
N SER A 217 -11.56 1.75 -22.13
CA SER A 217 -11.87 1.54 -23.55
C SER A 217 -10.68 1.87 -24.45
N LYS A 218 -9.94 2.94 -24.13
CA LYS A 218 -8.70 3.30 -24.83
C LYS A 218 -7.64 2.20 -24.69
N ALA A 219 -7.39 1.72 -23.48
CA ALA A 219 -6.44 0.63 -23.25
C ALA A 219 -6.85 -0.66 -23.98
N ALA A 220 -8.15 -0.94 -24.08
CA ALA A 220 -8.65 -2.07 -24.86
C ALA A 220 -8.39 -1.92 -26.37
N SER A 221 -8.58 -0.72 -26.94
CA SER A 221 -8.20 -0.44 -28.33
C SER A 221 -6.69 -0.53 -28.59
N GLU A 222 -5.88 -0.33 -27.55
CA GLU A 222 -4.42 -0.51 -27.59
C GLU A 222 -3.99 -1.97 -27.34
N GLY A 223 -4.93 -2.92 -27.30
CA GLY A 223 -4.66 -4.35 -27.17
C GLY A 223 -4.72 -4.93 -25.74
N SER A 224 -5.15 -4.15 -24.74
CA SER A 224 -5.29 -4.65 -23.37
C SER A 224 -6.45 -5.64 -23.23
N LYS A 225 -6.16 -6.82 -22.69
CA LYS A 225 -7.17 -7.82 -22.32
C LYS A 225 -7.62 -7.72 -20.86
N THR A 226 -6.86 -7.02 -20.03
CA THR A 226 -7.02 -7.00 -18.56
C THR A 226 -8.29 -6.25 -18.12
N VAL A 227 -8.74 -5.29 -18.94
CA VAL A 227 -9.89 -4.40 -18.70
C VAL A 227 -11.23 -4.93 -19.23
N SER A 228 -11.23 -6.10 -19.88
CA SER A 228 -12.41 -6.65 -20.60
C SER A 228 -13.65 -6.85 -19.71
N ALA A 229 -13.50 -7.50 -18.55
CA ALA A 229 -14.63 -7.71 -17.64
C ALA A 229 -15.10 -6.41 -16.97
N ASP A 230 -14.20 -5.45 -16.80
CA ASP A 230 -14.51 -4.14 -16.26
C ASP A 230 -15.38 -3.31 -17.21
N LEU A 231 -15.07 -3.36 -18.50
CA LEU A 231 -15.90 -2.75 -19.55
C LEU A 231 -17.28 -3.42 -19.64
N ALA A 232 -17.32 -4.76 -19.57
CA ALA A 232 -18.58 -5.50 -19.56
C ALA A 232 -19.46 -5.09 -18.37
N ALA A 233 -18.90 -5.00 -17.17
CA ALA A 233 -19.61 -4.55 -15.97
C ALA A 233 -20.04 -3.07 -16.02
N ALA A 234 -19.35 -2.26 -16.82
CA ALA A 234 -19.71 -0.89 -17.11
C ALA A 234 -20.83 -0.75 -18.18
N GLY A 235 -21.31 -1.88 -18.74
CA GLY A 235 -22.30 -1.94 -19.80
C GLY A 235 -21.75 -1.71 -21.20
N ILE A 236 -20.42 -1.81 -21.39
CA ILE A 236 -19.76 -1.67 -22.68
C ILE A 236 -19.42 -3.06 -23.18
N GLN A 237 -20.10 -3.52 -24.22
CA GLN A 237 -19.68 -4.71 -24.96
C GLN A 237 -18.59 -4.32 -25.95
N MET A 238 -17.48 -5.05 -25.91
CA MET A 238 -16.46 -4.93 -26.94
C MET A 238 -17.05 -5.55 -28.20
N GLU A 239 -17.43 -4.73 -29.18
CA GLU A 239 -17.67 -5.26 -30.53
C GLU A 239 -16.34 -5.85 -31.01
N ASN A 240 -16.34 -7.16 -31.32
CA ASN A 240 -15.32 -7.76 -32.16
C ASN A 240 -15.47 -7.17 -33.57
N LYS A 241 -15.13 -5.89 -33.76
CA LYS A 241 -14.87 -5.41 -35.11
C LYS A 241 -13.62 -6.15 -35.56
N PRO A 242 -13.68 -6.94 -36.65
CA PRO A 242 -12.45 -7.33 -37.31
C PRO A 242 -11.78 -6.02 -37.69
N THR A 243 -10.64 -5.72 -37.08
CA THR A 243 -9.85 -4.53 -37.40
C THR A 243 -9.61 -4.56 -38.89
N ALA A 244 -10.23 -3.63 -39.61
CA ALA A 244 -9.86 -3.32 -40.97
C ALA A 244 -8.39 -2.92 -40.91
N GLU A 245 -7.50 -3.80 -41.39
CA GLU A 245 -6.09 -3.56 -41.71
C GLU A 245 -5.45 -2.42 -40.90
N GLU A 246 -5.41 -2.55 -39.56
CA GLU A 246 -4.51 -1.71 -38.77
C GLU A 246 -3.11 -2.27 -38.93
N ASP A 247 -2.23 -1.47 -39.55
CA ASP A 247 -0.85 -1.79 -39.87
C ASP A 247 -0.15 -2.52 -38.69
N PRO A 248 0.34 -3.75 -38.86
CA PRO A 248 0.95 -4.56 -37.78
C PRO A 248 2.15 -3.87 -37.11
N LYS A 249 2.67 -2.79 -37.68
CA LYS A 249 3.70 -1.93 -37.07
C LYS A 249 3.21 -1.02 -35.94
N ASN A 250 1.91 -0.76 -35.79
CA ASN A 250 1.40 0.18 -34.78
C ASN A 250 1.12 -0.44 -33.40
N LEU A 251 1.13 -1.77 -33.29
CA LEU A 251 0.83 -2.52 -32.07
C LEU A 251 2.07 -3.21 -31.46
N GLU A 252 3.28 -2.71 -31.74
CA GLU A 252 4.45 -3.11 -30.96
C GLU A 252 4.25 -2.63 -29.51
N LEU A 253 3.95 -3.59 -28.63
CA LEU A 253 3.91 -3.42 -27.18
C LEU A 253 5.26 -3.84 -26.61
N LEU A 254 5.79 -3.05 -25.68
CA LEU A 254 7.01 -3.39 -24.98
C LEU A 254 6.80 -4.64 -24.13
N THR A 255 7.78 -5.54 -24.17
CA THR A 255 7.82 -6.70 -23.27
C THR A 255 8.13 -6.26 -21.84
N MET A 256 7.73 -7.07 -20.84
CA MET A 256 8.05 -6.82 -19.43
C MET A 256 9.55 -6.59 -19.19
N LYS A 257 10.42 -7.31 -19.91
CA LYS A 257 11.87 -7.13 -19.83
C LYS A 257 12.30 -5.75 -20.33
N GLN A 258 11.75 -5.29 -21.45
CA GLN A 258 12.06 -3.95 -21.99
C GLN A 258 11.53 -2.85 -21.06
N LEU A 259 10.31 -3.00 -20.54
CA LEU A 259 9.74 -2.06 -19.56
C LEU A 259 10.62 -1.97 -18.31
N LEU A 260 11.09 -3.09 -17.78
CA LEU A 260 12.01 -3.11 -16.66
C LEU A 260 13.33 -2.43 -17.01
N MET A 261 13.95 -2.75 -18.14
CA MET A 261 15.22 -2.15 -18.54
C MET A 261 15.13 -0.62 -18.72
N GLN A 262 14.01 -0.11 -19.22
CA GLN A 262 13.80 1.34 -19.42
C GLN A 262 13.46 2.11 -18.13
N ASN A 263 13.01 1.41 -17.09
CA ASN A 263 12.55 2.00 -15.82
C ASN A 263 13.24 1.37 -14.60
N LEU A 264 14.43 0.79 -14.80
CA LEU A 264 15.16 0.10 -13.74
C LEU A 264 15.55 1.09 -12.63
N ASP A 265 15.83 2.34 -12.99
CA ASP A 265 16.04 3.44 -12.06
C ASP A 265 14.84 3.63 -11.12
N TYR A 266 13.63 3.78 -11.67
CA TYR A 266 12.40 3.91 -10.86
C TYR A 266 12.07 2.67 -10.03
N ALA A 267 12.36 1.49 -10.56
CA ALA A 267 12.17 0.23 -9.84
C ALA A 267 13.13 0.13 -8.64
N LEU A 268 14.42 0.45 -8.85
CA LEU A 268 15.42 0.50 -7.78
C LEU A 268 15.13 1.62 -6.77
N ASP A 269 14.65 2.76 -7.23
CA ASP A 269 14.21 3.87 -6.38
C ASP A 269 13.17 3.42 -5.35
N LEU A 270 12.10 2.75 -5.79
CA LEU A 270 11.08 2.21 -4.88
C LEU A 270 11.64 1.13 -3.96
N PHE A 271 12.46 0.22 -4.48
CA PHE A 271 13.09 -0.79 -3.66
C PHE A 271 13.92 -0.16 -2.52
N LEU A 272 14.78 0.81 -2.85
CA LEU A 272 15.64 1.51 -1.90
C LEU A 272 14.86 2.36 -0.89
N ILE A 273 13.78 3.03 -1.34
CA ILE A 273 12.89 3.78 -0.45
C ILE A 273 12.39 2.88 0.67
N TYR A 274 11.86 1.71 0.31
CA TYR A 274 11.21 0.82 1.27
C TYR A 274 12.19 -0.06 2.05
N VAL A 275 13.33 -0.45 1.46
CA VAL A 275 14.43 -1.09 2.20
C VAL A 275 14.85 -0.24 3.39
N LEU A 276 15.12 1.04 3.15
CA LEU A 276 15.58 1.95 4.19
C LEU A 276 14.48 2.24 5.22
N THR A 277 13.27 2.53 4.75
CA THR A 277 12.17 2.87 5.65
C THR A 277 11.87 1.71 6.59
N LEU A 278 11.74 0.49 6.06
CA LEU A 278 11.31 -0.69 6.82
C LEU A 278 12.45 -1.34 7.60
N SER A 279 13.71 -0.98 7.32
CA SER A 279 14.84 -1.36 8.18
C SER A 279 14.95 -0.50 9.43
N ILE A 280 14.19 0.59 9.55
CA ILE A 280 14.19 1.50 10.71
C ILE A 280 12.82 1.52 11.40
N PHE A 281 11.75 1.62 10.61
CA PHE A 281 10.38 1.78 11.08
C PHE A 281 9.55 0.50 10.84
N PRO A 282 8.77 0.01 11.82
CA PRO A 282 8.64 0.50 13.19
C PRO A 282 9.56 -0.22 14.21
N GLY A 283 10.21 -1.32 13.83
CA GLY A 283 10.88 -2.27 14.73
C GLY A 283 11.91 -1.61 15.63
N PHE A 284 13.03 -1.14 15.05
CA PHE A 284 14.08 -0.41 15.76
C PHE A 284 13.52 0.72 16.65
N LEU A 285 12.60 1.54 16.13
CA LEU A 285 12.04 2.67 16.89
C LEU A 285 11.25 2.25 18.14
N SER A 286 10.53 1.12 18.06
CA SER A 286 9.65 0.65 19.12
C SER A 286 10.38 -0.14 20.21
N GLU A 287 11.47 -0.83 19.87
CA GLU A 287 12.14 -1.77 20.77
C GLU A 287 13.50 -1.25 21.27
N ASP A 288 14.15 -0.33 20.56
CA ASP A 288 15.61 -0.17 20.67
C ASP A 288 16.13 1.24 20.97
N THR A 289 15.25 2.12 21.43
CA THR A 289 15.58 3.52 21.70
C THR A 289 15.75 3.84 23.18
N GLY A 290 15.63 2.85 24.08
CA GLY A 290 15.83 2.99 25.53
C GLY A 290 14.60 3.48 26.30
N THR A 291 14.82 4.01 27.50
CA THR A 291 13.74 4.53 28.37
C THR A 291 13.45 6.00 28.08
N HIS A 292 12.18 6.32 27.79
CA HIS A 292 11.75 7.68 27.44
C HIS A 292 10.70 8.20 28.42
N SER A 293 10.59 9.53 28.54
CA SER A 293 9.60 10.17 29.43
C SER A 293 8.15 9.88 29.03
N LEU A 294 7.90 9.56 27.75
CA LEU A 294 6.59 9.15 27.23
C LEU A 294 6.19 7.71 27.64
N GLY A 295 7.10 6.93 28.22
CA GLY A 295 6.81 5.56 28.66
C GLY A 295 6.15 4.71 27.57
N SER A 296 5.03 4.06 27.92
CA SER A 296 4.25 3.21 26.99
C SER A 296 3.60 3.97 25.82
N TRP A 297 3.62 5.30 25.82
CA TRP A 297 3.12 6.14 24.71
C TRP A 297 4.18 6.44 23.67
N TYR A 298 5.45 6.21 23.97
CA TYR A 298 6.56 6.60 23.10
C TYR A 298 6.46 5.99 21.69
N ALA A 299 6.37 4.66 21.58
CA ALA A 299 6.26 3.98 20.30
C ALA A 299 4.99 4.39 19.52
N LEU A 300 3.87 4.60 20.23
CA LEU A 300 2.61 5.05 19.62
C LEU A 300 2.74 6.45 19.02
N VAL A 301 3.43 7.37 19.70
CA VAL A 301 3.70 8.72 19.20
C VAL A 301 4.60 8.66 17.97
N LEU A 302 5.68 7.86 18.00
CA LEU A 302 6.55 7.70 16.83
C LEU A 302 5.80 7.16 15.62
N ILE A 303 4.99 6.12 15.79
CA ILE A 303 4.16 5.53 14.73
C ILE A 303 3.14 6.53 14.21
N ALA A 304 2.46 7.26 15.08
CA ALA A 304 1.52 8.30 14.68
C ALA A 304 2.20 9.42 13.88
N MET A 305 3.35 9.89 14.34
CA MET A 305 4.12 10.95 13.66
C MET A 305 4.61 10.49 12.30
N TYR A 306 5.17 9.27 12.20
CA TYR A 306 5.55 8.68 10.91
C TYR A 306 4.35 8.65 9.94
N ASN A 307 3.22 8.09 10.38
CA ASN A 307 2.04 7.91 9.52
C ASN A 307 1.44 9.26 9.07
N VAL A 308 1.36 10.24 9.96
CA VAL A 308 0.84 11.58 9.63
C VAL A 308 1.75 12.27 8.61
N LEU A 309 3.07 12.21 8.82
CA LEU A 309 4.01 12.83 7.90
C LEU A 309 4.15 12.06 6.59
N ASP A 310 3.99 10.74 6.57
CA ASP A 310 3.88 9.95 5.33
C ASP A 310 2.65 10.39 4.52
N LEU A 311 1.50 10.54 5.16
CA LEU A 311 0.29 11.06 4.51
C LEU A 311 0.51 12.46 3.94
N ILE A 312 1.05 13.38 4.72
CA ILE A 312 1.38 14.74 4.25
C ILE A 312 2.36 14.66 3.08
N GLY A 313 3.40 13.83 3.20
CA GLY A 313 4.41 13.58 2.18
C GLY A 313 3.80 13.20 0.85
N ARG A 314 2.76 12.35 0.82
CA ARG A 314 2.08 11.93 -0.42
C ARG A 314 1.29 13.05 -1.11
N TYR A 315 0.95 14.12 -0.40
CA TYR A 315 0.33 15.32 -0.99
C TYR A 315 1.34 16.38 -1.41
N THR A 316 2.55 16.40 -0.82
CA THR A 316 3.56 17.43 -1.16
C THR A 316 3.92 17.51 -2.65
N PRO A 317 3.92 16.44 -3.47
CA PRO A 317 4.10 16.54 -4.93
C PRO A 317 3.10 17.43 -5.66
N MET A 318 1.95 17.76 -5.06
CA MET A 318 1.00 18.72 -5.65
C MET A 318 1.55 20.16 -5.63
N ILE A 319 2.54 20.43 -4.78
CA ILE A 319 3.22 21.72 -4.70
C ILE A 319 4.38 21.70 -5.70
N LYS A 320 4.25 22.47 -6.78
CA LYS A 320 5.19 22.45 -7.92
C LYS A 320 6.66 22.63 -7.55
N TRP A 321 6.97 23.42 -6.51
CA TRP A 321 8.35 23.73 -6.12
C TRP A 321 9.08 22.60 -5.39
N VAL A 322 8.34 21.64 -4.83
CA VAL A 322 8.93 20.47 -4.15
C VAL A 322 8.78 19.21 -5.00
N HIS A 323 7.97 19.21 -6.06
CA HIS A 323 7.82 18.06 -6.95
C HIS A 323 9.11 17.76 -7.70
N ILE A 324 9.67 16.57 -7.49
CA ILE A 324 10.89 16.12 -8.16
C ILE A 324 10.51 15.28 -9.38
N GLU A 325 10.63 15.86 -10.58
CA GLU A 325 10.38 15.15 -11.84
C GLU A 325 11.65 14.58 -12.49
N SER A 326 12.83 15.07 -12.09
CA SER A 326 14.10 14.61 -12.64
C SER A 326 14.45 13.21 -12.14
N ARG A 327 14.58 12.25 -13.06
CA ARG A 327 15.05 10.87 -12.76
C ARG A 327 16.34 10.86 -11.93
N ARG A 328 17.33 11.68 -12.31
CA ARG A 328 18.58 11.82 -11.55
C ARG A 328 18.37 12.47 -10.19
N GLY A 329 17.49 13.46 -10.11
CA GLY A 329 17.13 14.12 -8.86
C GLY A 329 16.48 13.16 -7.87
N LEU A 330 15.58 12.30 -8.35
CA LEU A 330 14.94 11.25 -7.54
C LEU A 330 15.96 10.27 -6.97
N MET A 331 16.80 9.69 -7.83
CA MET A 331 17.85 8.76 -7.41
C MET A 331 18.78 9.38 -6.34
N ILE A 332 19.24 10.63 -6.56
CA ILE A 332 20.08 11.35 -5.59
C ILE A 332 19.34 11.56 -4.27
N ALA A 333 18.08 11.99 -4.31
CA ALA A 333 17.27 12.21 -3.12
C ALA A 333 17.00 10.91 -2.36
N ILE A 334 16.85 9.78 -3.05
CA ILE A 334 16.59 8.47 -2.43
C ILE A 334 17.87 7.91 -1.82
N ILE A 335 19.01 7.98 -2.52
CA ILE A 335 20.30 7.57 -1.98
C ILE A 335 20.67 8.41 -0.75
N SER A 336 20.40 9.73 -0.77
CA SER A 336 20.70 10.60 0.37
C SER A 336 19.88 10.24 1.62
N ARG A 337 18.71 9.59 1.49
CA ARG A 337 17.95 9.08 2.65
C ARG A 337 18.76 8.08 3.46
N PHE A 338 19.73 7.36 2.90
CA PHE A 338 20.56 6.43 3.68
C PHE A 338 21.40 7.12 4.77
N LEU A 339 21.53 8.46 4.73
CA LEU A 339 22.04 9.26 5.85
C LEU A 339 21.17 9.17 7.10
N PHE A 340 19.91 8.73 6.99
CA PHE A 340 19.06 8.43 8.15
C PHE A 340 19.66 7.33 9.01
N VAL A 341 20.29 6.30 8.45
CA VAL A 341 20.85 5.18 9.23
C VAL A 341 21.83 5.68 10.30
N PRO A 342 22.92 6.41 9.96
CA PRO A 342 23.78 6.98 10.99
C PRO A 342 23.05 8.00 11.87
N ALA A 343 22.14 8.82 11.33
CA ALA A 343 21.41 9.80 12.14
C ALA A 343 20.56 9.15 13.26
N PHE A 344 19.84 8.07 12.93
CA PHE A 344 19.05 7.28 13.88
C PHE A 344 19.95 6.58 14.89
N TYR A 345 21.08 6.00 14.44
CA TYR A 345 22.06 5.39 15.34
C TYR A 345 22.62 6.41 16.36
N PHE A 346 23.07 7.58 15.90
CA PHE A 346 23.56 8.62 16.82
C PHE A 346 22.46 9.14 17.75
N THR A 347 21.24 9.30 17.25
CA THR A 347 20.12 9.79 18.06
C THR A 347 19.69 8.77 19.12
N ALA A 348 19.74 7.47 18.83
CA ALA A 348 19.43 6.44 19.81
C ALA A 348 20.46 6.36 20.95
N ASN A 349 21.73 6.65 20.67
CA ASN A 349 22.80 6.58 21.67
C ASN A 349 23.03 7.89 22.43
N TYR A 350 22.78 9.05 21.81
CA TYR A 350 23.16 10.36 22.35
C TYR A 350 22.04 11.41 22.28
N GLY A 351 20.97 11.13 21.53
CA GLY A 351 19.86 12.05 21.32
C GLY A 351 18.74 11.88 22.35
N GLY A 352 17.91 12.91 22.47
CA GLY A 352 16.67 12.84 23.25
C GLY A 352 15.47 12.40 22.41
N GLN A 353 14.37 12.04 23.09
CA GLN A 353 13.11 11.63 22.47
C GLN A 353 12.60 12.61 21.38
N GLY A 354 12.81 13.92 21.54
CA GLY A 354 12.37 14.93 20.58
C GLY A 354 13.10 14.82 19.24
N TRP A 355 14.39 14.51 19.25
CA TRP A 355 15.15 14.25 18.02
C TRP A 355 14.71 12.97 17.33
N MET A 356 14.37 11.94 18.10
CA MET A 356 13.84 10.70 17.52
C MET A 356 12.49 10.93 16.84
N ILE A 357 11.59 11.68 17.47
CA ILE A 357 10.30 12.09 16.89
C ILE A 357 10.53 12.89 15.60
N PHE A 358 11.47 13.85 15.61
CA PHE A 358 11.80 14.64 14.44
C PHE A 358 12.33 13.79 13.27
N LEU A 359 13.31 12.92 13.51
CA LEU A 359 13.86 12.04 12.46
C LEU A 359 12.79 11.08 11.92
N THR A 360 11.96 10.52 12.79
CA THR A 360 10.84 9.64 12.40
C THR A 360 9.82 10.37 11.54
N SER A 361 9.53 11.63 11.88
CA SER A 361 8.65 12.51 11.10
C SER A 361 9.24 12.77 9.70
N LEU A 362 10.53 13.06 9.62
CA LEU A 362 11.21 13.30 8.34
C LEU A 362 11.34 12.03 7.50
N LEU A 363 11.53 10.87 8.13
CA LEU A 363 11.52 9.57 7.48
C LEU A 363 10.17 9.32 6.79
N GLY A 364 9.05 9.56 7.49
CA GLY A 364 7.70 9.46 6.93
C GLY A 364 7.46 10.45 5.80
N LEU A 365 7.77 11.73 6.02
CA LEU A 365 7.59 12.77 5.00
C LEU A 365 8.31 12.44 3.68
N THR A 366 9.58 12.05 3.77
CA THR A 366 10.40 11.71 2.60
C THR A 366 9.97 10.40 1.95
N ASN A 367 9.51 9.41 2.74
CA ASN A 367 8.95 8.16 2.23
C ASN A 367 7.74 8.43 1.33
N GLY A 368 6.76 9.17 1.84
CA GLY A 368 5.52 9.47 1.12
C GLY A 368 5.76 10.34 -0.11
N HIS A 369 6.59 11.38 0.02
CA HIS A 369 6.92 12.29 -1.07
C HIS A 369 7.56 11.57 -2.25
N LEU A 370 8.66 10.85 -2.01
CA LEU A 370 9.43 10.21 -3.08
C LEU A 370 8.68 9.05 -3.71
N THR A 371 7.91 8.29 -2.92
CA THR A 371 7.05 7.21 -3.43
C THR A 371 6.06 7.74 -4.47
N VAL A 372 5.38 8.86 -4.18
CA VAL A 372 4.44 9.46 -5.12
C VAL A 372 5.16 10.05 -6.32
N CYS A 373 6.30 10.73 -6.16
CA CYS A 373 7.05 11.25 -7.30
C CYS A 373 7.46 10.12 -8.27
N VAL A 374 7.95 8.97 -7.77
CA VAL A 374 8.32 7.84 -8.62
C VAL A 374 7.10 7.21 -9.30
N LEU A 375 6.06 6.85 -8.54
CA LEU A 375 4.89 6.15 -9.07
C LEU A 375 4.02 7.01 -10.00
N THR A 376 4.14 8.34 -9.92
CA THR A 376 3.44 9.26 -10.84
C THR A 376 4.30 9.70 -12.03
N ALA A 377 5.62 9.57 -11.97
CA ALA A 377 6.51 9.87 -13.08
C ALA A 377 6.70 8.68 -14.02
N ALA A 378 6.87 7.47 -13.48
CA ALA A 378 7.27 6.30 -14.26
C ALA A 378 6.25 5.88 -15.35
N PRO A 379 4.93 5.85 -15.11
CA PRO A 379 3.97 5.44 -16.14
C PRO A 379 3.70 6.47 -17.23
N ARG A 380 4.21 7.71 -17.11
CA ARG A 380 3.93 8.78 -18.08
C ARG A 380 4.55 8.44 -19.45
N GLY A 381 3.75 8.55 -20.50
CA GLY A 381 4.20 8.37 -21.89
C GLY A 381 4.10 6.94 -22.43
N TYR A 382 3.67 5.97 -21.61
CA TYR A 382 3.40 4.59 -22.05
C TYR A 382 1.97 4.40 -22.54
N LYS A 383 1.75 3.40 -23.39
CA LYS A 383 0.40 2.94 -23.76
C LYS A 383 -0.30 2.35 -22.54
N GLY A 384 -1.64 2.28 -22.54
CA GLY A 384 -2.43 1.74 -21.43
C GLY A 384 -2.00 0.34 -20.96
N PRO A 385 -1.83 -0.67 -21.85
CA PRO A 385 -1.33 -1.99 -21.45
C PRO A 385 0.06 -1.94 -20.81
N GLU A 386 0.96 -1.11 -21.34
CA GLU A 386 2.34 -0.96 -20.85
C GLU A 386 2.40 -0.24 -19.50
N ALA A 387 1.60 0.81 -19.32
CA ALA A 387 1.47 1.53 -18.06
C ALA A 387 0.92 0.63 -16.95
N ASN A 388 -0.06 -0.23 -17.27
CA ASN A 388 -0.60 -1.22 -16.35
C ASN A 388 0.46 -2.25 -15.92
N ALA A 389 1.17 -2.82 -16.90
CA ALA A 389 2.29 -3.72 -16.68
C ALA A 389 3.40 -3.09 -15.81
N LEU A 390 3.79 -1.85 -16.14
CA LEU A 390 4.79 -1.09 -15.40
C LEU A 390 4.33 -0.78 -13.96
N GLY A 391 3.06 -0.43 -13.74
CA GLY A 391 2.51 -0.23 -12.40
C GLY A 391 2.64 -1.48 -11.53
N ASN A 392 2.30 -2.64 -12.06
CA ASN A 392 2.49 -3.94 -11.38
C ASN A 392 3.95 -4.24 -11.06
N LEU A 393 4.84 -3.99 -12.01
CA LEU A 393 6.28 -4.17 -11.84
C LEU A 393 6.84 -3.25 -10.74
N LEU A 394 6.41 -1.99 -10.69
CA LEU A 394 6.86 -1.04 -9.66
C LEU A 394 6.38 -1.45 -8.26
N VAL A 395 5.14 -1.95 -8.12
CA VAL A 395 4.67 -2.50 -6.83
C VAL A 395 5.44 -3.76 -6.45
N LEU A 396 5.88 -4.58 -7.41
CA LEU A 396 6.73 -5.75 -7.11
C LEU A 396 8.06 -5.33 -6.47
N PHE A 397 8.72 -4.29 -6.99
CA PHE A 397 9.95 -3.76 -6.40
C PHE A 397 9.70 -3.09 -5.05
N LEU A 398 8.55 -2.41 -4.89
CA LEU A 398 8.11 -1.87 -3.61
C LEU A 398 7.98 -2.98 -2.56
N LEU A 399 7.24 -4.07 -2.85
CA LEU A 399 7.07 -5.19 -1.91
C LEU A 399 8.39 -5.95 -1.67
N GLY A 400 9.25 -6.05 -2.69
CA GLY A 400 10.61 -6.59 -2.53
C GLY A 400 11.46 -5.74 -1.58
N GLY A 401 11.30 -4.41 -1.66
CA GLY A 401 11.95 -3.47 -0.76
C GLY A 401 11.43 -3.57 0.67
N ILE A 402 10.11 -3.70 0.86
CA ILE A 402 9.51 -3.97 2.18
C ILE A 402 10.05 -5.28 2.76
N PHE A 403 10.07 -6.35 1.98
CA PHE A 403 10.57 -7.65 2.43
C PHE A 403 12.03 -7.60 2.88
N SER A 404 12.87 -6.96 2.06
CA SER A 404 14.28 -6.79 2.37
C SER A 404 14.49 -5.87 3.58
N GLY A 405 13.73 -4.77 3.69
CA GLY A 405 13.78 -3.84 4.81
C GLY A 405 13.41 -4.50 6.13
N VAL A 406 12.30 -5.25 6.17
CA VAL A 406 11.88 -6.03 7.35
C VAL A 406 12.96 -7.03 7.78
N ALA A 407 13.64 -7.69 6.83
CA ALA A 407 14.75 -8.59 7.16
C ALA A 407 15.96 -7.84 7.73
N LEU A 408 16.27 -6.66 7.19
CA LEU A 408 17.38 -5.82 7.65
C LEU A 408 17.12 -5.13 8.98
N ASP A 409 15.86 -4.90 9.38
CA ASP A 409 15.49 -4.35 10.70
C ASP A 409 16.09 -5.19 11.85
N TRP A 410 16.22 -6.51 11.66
CA TRP A 410 16.84 -7.40 12.64
C TRP A 410 18.31 -7.11 12.90
N LEU A 411 19.02 -6.45 11.97
CA LEU A 411 20.42 -6.11 12.15
C LEU A 411 20.64 -5.14 13.31
N TRP A 412 19.63 -4.31 13.65
CA TRP A 412 19.70 -3.40 14.80
C TRP A 412 19.76 -4.12 16.15
N LEU A 413 19.32 -5.38 16.19
CA LEU A 413 19.29 -6.19 17.40
C LEU A 413 20.63 -6.90 17.65
N ILE A 414 21.53 -6.94 16.66
CA ILE A 414 22.82 -7.63 16.80
C ILE A 414 23.66 -6.94 17.87
N GLY A 415 24.14 -7.73 18.84
CA GLY A 415 24.96 -7.23 19.95
C GLY A 415 24.17 -6.67 21.13
N LYS A 416 22.84 -6.64 21.03
CA LYS A 416 21.94 -6.36 22.16
C LYS A 416 21.49 -7.72 22.69
N GLY A 417 21.93 -8.10 23.89
CA GLY A 417 21.62 -9.41 24.45
C GLY A 417 20.12 -9.55 24.69
N TRP A 418 19.46 -10.37 23.87
CA TRP A 418 18.07 -10.80 24.03
C TRP A 418 18.01 -12.24 24.51
#